data_AF-A0A4Q1HIR3-F1
#
_entry.id   AF-A0A4Q1HIR3-F1
#
_cell.length_a   1.000
_cell.length_b   1.000
_cell.length_c   1.000
_cell.angle_alpha   90.00
_cell.angle_beta   90.00
_cell.angle_gamma   90.00
#
_symmetry.space_group_name_H-M   'P 1'
#
loop_
_entity.id
_entity.type
_entity.pdbx_description
1 polymer ?
#
loop_
_entity_poly.entity_id
_entity_poly.type
_entity_poly.pdbx_seq_one_letter_code
_entity_poly.pdbx_strand_id
1 'polypeptide(L)'
;MEMNKTVPLREVAHSRSGEKGNSSMVSVIAYDAKDYDILRDQITVEAVRKVYGSIARGPIHRYEVPSIGALNFVMEEVLEGGRSRTLAFEESGKALSSLMLTLPVEVPSGYVGRRDRDQSHPIETLAQPSGRSIRLGSATAWSRDRFSAARDLVDRGDLDYICFESMSEVTMSAAQVAKQDTGRGGAAAMAYDPYLVDRLGPILKDCKEKGIRIISNQGWLDPVGAARRIKALADSLGLPGLKVAAVTGADLTDRIADMGLKFLETGKPVADAGASIVSAEVYLGCEGIVQALRDGADVVLTTRVADACLYLGPLAFEFGWPLGNHEKMARGMVIGHLMECSAQLTGGYFADPGYKDVPGLENLGSPIAEVWDDHIRLSKVPGSGGLLTPATCKEQLLYEVGDPARYLAPDCVTNLGAVTFTQTARDEVAVHIGQLAGQKRPDTLKALVGIREGYMTEEMVIFAGPSSLQRAKMTQDLLSKRFEAVNLKAQELRFDYLGLNGVHREATPPPGQDPYEVILRVALKTQDPHEAEKLRKEIDPLAVNGVAGTGKWATSAPGSRVRSVIGLSSCLVPRDCIETQVSIL
;
A
#
# COMPACT_ATOMS: atom_id res chain seq x y z
N MET A 1 17.61 -42.57 -8.73
CA MET A 1 16.72 -41.43 -8.46
C MET A 1 17.33 -40.68 -7.30
N GLU A 2 17.68 -39.41 -7.48
CA GLU A 2 17.98 -38.56 -6.32
C GLU A 2 16.75 -38.57 -5.41
N MET A 3 16.97 -38.77 -4.12
CA MET A 3 15.88 -38.73 -3.15
C MET A 3 15.47 -37.26 -2.95
N ASN A 4 14.18 -36.97 -3.07
CA ASN A 4 13.65 -35.66 -2.71
C ASN A 4 13.26 -35.63 -1.23
N LYS A 5 13.24 -34.42 -0.64
CA LYS A 5 12.63 -34.15 0.66
C LYS A 5 11.63 -33.00 0.51
N THR A 6 10.60 -32.99 1.34
CA THR A 6 9.63 -31.89 1.39
C THR A 6 10.04 -30.87 2.45
N VAL A 7 10.08 -29.60 2.07
CA VAL A 7 10.33 -28.45 2.96
C VAL A 7 9.24 -27.40 2.78
N PRO A 8 8.97 -26.52 3.76
CA PRO A 8 8.08 -25.39 3.52
C PRO A 8 8.72 -24.39 2.55
N LEU A 9 7.90 -23.71 1.75
CA LEU A 9 8.32 -22.77 0.71
C LEU A 9 9.27 -21.68 1.23
N ARG A 10 9.10 -21.25 2.49
CA ARG A 10 10.02 -20.31 3.16
C ARG A 10 11.49 -20.73 3.19
N GLU A 11 11.81 -22.01 2.99
CA GLU A 11 13.21 -22.45 2.88
C GLU A 11 13.84 -22.08 1.53
N VAL A 12 13.02 -21.91 0.49
CA VAL A 12 13.45 -21.77 -0.91
C VAL A 12 13.17 -20.36 -1.44
N ALA A 13 12.11 -19.71 -0.96
CA ALA A 13 11.65 -18.41 -1.44
C ALA A 13 11.23 -17.46 -0.30
N HIS A 14 11.23 -16.17 -0.61
CA HIS A 14 10.55 -15.14 0.15
C HIS A 14 9.30 -14.66 -0.58
N SER A 15 8.43 -13.95 0.13
CA SER A 15 7.14 -13.53 -0.40
C SER A 15 6.75 -12.16 0.13
N ARG A 16 6.07 -11.39 -0.73
CA ARG A 16 5.45 -10.11 -0.41
C ARG A 16 4.00 -10.17 -0.85
N SER A 17 3.11 -9.51 -0.11
CA SER A 17 1.75 -9.28 -0.58
C SER A 17 1.37 -7.81 -0.56
N GLY A 18 0.49 -7.44 -1.49
CA GLY A 18 -0.16 -6.15 -1.58
C GLY A 18 -1.63 -6.33 -1.98
N GLU A 19 -2.40 -5.25 -1.96
CA GLU A 19 -3.81 -5.25 -2.36
C GLU A 19 -4.09 -4.27 -3.49
N LYS A 20 -5.11 -4.57 -4.29
CA LYS A 20 -5.75 -3.56 -5.13
C LYS A 20 -7.25 -3.78 -5.17
N GLY A 21 -7.98 -2.99 -4.39
CA GLY A 21 -9.42 -3.11 -4.28
C GLY A 21 -9.80 -4.39 -3.55
N ASN A 22 -10.49 -5.32 -4.22
CA ASN A 22 -10.91 -6.60 -3.63
C ASN A 22 -9.90 -7.76 -3.91
N SER A 23 -8.81 -7.47 -4.59
CA SER A 23 -7.80 -8.45 -4.97
C SER A 23 -6.55 -8.33 -4.08
N SER A 24 -5.86 -9.45 -3.88
CA SER A 24 -4.52 -9.45 -3.29
C SER A 24 -3.52 -10.07 -4.26
N MET A 25 -2.36 -9.45 -4.33
CA MET A 25 -1.24 -9.89 -5.14
C MET A 25 -0.17 -10.43 -4.22
N VAL A 26 0.26 -11.68 -4.44
CA VAL A 26 1.24 -12.37 -3.62
C VAL A 26 2.38 -12.86 -4.51
N SER A 27 3.56 -12.27 -4.33
CA SER A 27 4.76 -12.67 -5.04
C SER A 27 5.48 -13.81 -4.32
N VAL A 28 6.15 -14.67 -5.09
CA VAL A 28 7.05 -15.72 -4.59
C VAL A 28 8.36 -15.57 -5.33
N ILE A 29 9.42 -15.24 -4.60
CA ILE A 29 10.71 -14.85 -5.18
C ILE A 29 11.77 -15.81 -4.66
N ALA A 30 12.49 -16.46 -5.58
CA ALA A 30 13.57 -17.36 -5.21
C ALA A 30 14.69 -16.58 -4.51
N TYR A 31 15.18 -17.10 -3.39
CA TYR A 31 16.35 -16.53 -2.74
C TYR A 31 17.61 -16.67 -3.61
N ASP A 32 17.72 -17.77 -4.37
CA ASP A 32 18.78 -18.05 -5.33
C ASP A 32 18.14 -18.31 -6.71
N ALA A 33 18.67 -17.68 -7.76
CA ALA A 33 18.13 -17.80 -9.11
C ALA A 33 18.07 -19.26 -9.60
N LYS A 34 18.97 -20.14 -9.14
CA LYS A 34 18.97 -21.56 -9.50
C LYS A 34 17.73 -22.32 -8.99
N ASP A 35 17.09 -21.80 -7.94
CA ASP A 35 15.91 -22.42 -7.33
C ASP A 35 14.62 -22.00 -8.06
N TYR A 36 14.70 -21.12 -9.06
CA TYR A 36 13.52 -20.61 -9.76
C TYR A 36 12.70 -21.72 -10.44
N ASP A 37 13.35 -22.70 -11.06
CA ASP A 37 12.66 -23.80 -11.73
C ASP A 37 11.87 -24.66 -10.72
N ILE A 38 12.38 -24.85 -9.50
CA ILE A 38 11.67 -25.52 -8.40
C ILE A 38 10.35 -24.79 -8.11
N LEU A 39 10.39 -23.45 -8.04
CA LEU A 39 9.21 -22.63 -7.80
C LEU A 39 8.23 -22.69 -8.98
N ARG A 40 8.75 -22.48 -10.20
CA ARG A 40 7.96 -22.45 -11.44
C ARG A 40 7.18 -23.76 -11.61
N ASP A 41 7.82 -24.89 -11.34
CA ASP A 41 7.24 -26.19 -11.63
C ASP A 41 6.23 -26.63 -10.54
N GLN A 42 6.41 -26.22 -9.28
CA GLN A 42 5.61 -26.71 -8.15
C GLN A 42 4.56 -25.71 -7.62
N ILE A 43 4.83 -24.40 -7.70
CA ILE A 43 3.90 -23.37 -7.23
C ILE A 43 2.94 -23.03 -8.36
N THR A 44 1.99 -23.93 -8.62
CA THR A 44 0.94 -23.76 -9.63
C THR A 44 -0.28 -23.04 -9.06
N VAL A 45 -1.20 -22.62 -9.94
CA VAL A 45 -2.49 -22.05 -9.52
C VAL A 45 -3.27 -23.04 -8.64
N GLU A 46 -3.20 -24.34 -8.94
CA GLU A 46 -3.83 -25.40 -8.16
C GLU A 46 -3.19 -25.54 -6.77
N ALA A 47 -1.86 -25.43 -6.67
CA ALA A 47 -1.17 -25.46 -5.39
C ALA A 47 -1.59 -24.27 -4.51
N VAL A 48 -1.62 -23.06 -5.08
CA VAL A 48 -2.09 -21.84 -4.39
C VAL A 48 -3.57 -21.97 -4.01
N ARG A 49 -4.42 -22.51 -4.90
CA ARG A 49 -5.85 -22.72 -4.62
C ARG A 49 -6.09 -23.70 -3.46
N LYS A 50 -5.22 -24.69 -3.23
CA LYS A 50 -5.34 -25.58 -2.05
C LYS A 50 -5.19 -24.82 -0.73
N VAL A 51 -4.41 -23.73 -0.74
CA VAL A 51 -4.12 -22.93 0.46
C VAL A 51 -5.12 -21.80 0.63
N TYR A 52 -5.44 -21.08 -0.44
CA TYR A 52 -6.29 -19.89 -0.37
C TYR A 52 -7.75 -20.15 -0.76
N GLY A 53 -8.10 -21.34 -1.26
CA GLY A 53 -9.39 -21.59 -1.90
C GLY A 53 -10.62 -21.40 -1.02
N SER A 54 -10.48 -21.42 0.31
CA SER A 54 -11.56 -21.11 1.24
C SER A 54 -11.85 -19.61 1.36
N ILE A 55 -10.90 -18.74 0.97
CA ILE A 55 -11.04 -17.27 1.06
C ILE A 55 -10.97 -16.57 -0.30
N ALA A 56 -10.30 -17.14 -1.30
CA ALA A 56 -10.21 -16.61 -2.66
C ALA A 56 -11.41 -17.07 -3.48
N ARG A 57 -12.45 -16.22 -3.56
CA ARG A 57 -13.72 -16.54 -4.24
C ARG A 57 -13.65 -16.38 -5.76
N GLY A 58 -12.72 -15.57 -6.25
CA GLY A 58 -12.50 -15.31 -7.67
C GLY A 58 -11.44 -16.20 -8.33
N PRO A 59 -11.07 -15.88 -9.59
CA PRO A 59 -9.95 -16.52 -10.26
C PRO A 59 -8.62 -16.20 -9.55
N ILE A 60 -7.67 -17.11 -9.73
CA ILE A 60 -6.28 -16.93 -9.31
C ILE A 60 -5.44 -16.97 -10.58
N HIS A 61 -4.78 -15.85 -10.89
CA HIS A 61 -3.88 -15.74 -12.04
C HIS A 61 -2.45 -15.90 -11.58
N ARG A 62 -1.61 -16.54 -12.40
CA ARG A 62 -0.18 -16.66 -12.17
C ARG A 62 0.57 -15.97 -13.31
N TYR A 63 1.51 -15.12 -12.95
CA TYR A 63 2.44 -14.46 -13.86
C TYR A 63 3.87 -14.85 -13.51
N GLU A 64 4.68 -15.10 -14.53
CA GLU A 64 6.09 -15.44 -14.37
C GLU A 64 6.96 -14.21 -14.62
N VAL A 65 7.98 -14.01 -13.79
CA VAL A 65 8.97 -12.94 -13.95
C VAL A 65 10.38 -13.55 -13.85
N PRO A 66 10.82 -14.31 -14.87
CA PRO A 66 12.08 -15.06 -14.80
C PRO A 66 13.31 -14.18 -14.60
N SER A 67 13.28 -12.94 -15.12
CA SER A 67 14.35 -11.95 -15.01
C SER A 67 14.78 -11.66 -13.56
N ILE A 68 13.87 -11.84 -12.61
CA ILE A 68 14.16 -11.71 -11.17
C ILE A 68 13.92 -12.99 -10.37
N GLY A 69 13.66 -14.11 -11.05
CA GLY A 69 13.40 -15.41 -10.43
C GLY A 69 12.12 -15.42 -9.58
N ALA A 70 11.04 -14.81 -10.09
CA ALA A 70 9.81 -14.63 -9.33
C ALA A 70 8.56 -15.16 -10.04
N LEU A 71 7.55 -15.48 -9.24
CA LEU A 71 6.16 -15.71 -9.63
C LEU A 71 5.30 -14.64 -8.94
N ASN A 72 4.26 -14.16 -9.62
CA ASN A 72 3.28 -13.26 -9.05
C ASN A 72 1.87 -13.85 -9.17
N PHE A 73 1.15 -13.95 -8.06
CA PHE A 73 -0.21 -14.48 -8.03
C PHE A 73 -1.19 -13.35 -7.76
N VAL A 74 -2.20 -13.21 -8.62
CA VAL A 74 -3.30 -12.27 -8.41
C VAL A 74 -4.53 -13.07 -8.01
N MET A 75 -4.94 -12.93 -6.75
CA MET A 75 -6.13 -13.58 -6.20
C MET A 75 -7.28 -12.57 -6.16
N GLU A 76 -8.27 -12.77 -7.02
CA GLU A 76 -9.46 -11.93 -7.06
C GLU A 76 -10.48 -12.32 -5.99
N GLU A 77 -11.25 -11.34 -5.53
CA GLU A 77 -12.28 -11.49 -4.49
C GLU A 77 -11.82 -12.17 -3.20
N VAL A 78 -10.56 -11.94 -2.81
CA VAL A 78 -10.01 -12.49 -1.58
C VAL A 78 -10.27 -11.58 -0.39
N LEU A 79 -10.42 -10.27 -0.58
CA LEU A 79 -10.51 -9.29 0.50
C LEU A 79 -11.94 -8.90 0.91
N GLU A 80 -12.96 -9.72 0.62
CA GLU A 80 -14.36 -9.48 1.04
C GLU A 80 -14.87 -8.05 0.74
N GLY A 81 -14.60 -7.56 -0.48
CA GLY A 81 -15.00 -6.23 -0.95
C GLY A 81 -13.91 -5.16 -0.85
N GLY A 82 -12.74 -5.52 -0.30
CA GLY A 82 -11.57 -4.66 -0.17
C GLY A 82 -11.48 -3.94 1.17
N ARG A 83 -10.33 -3.29 1.40
CA ARG A 83 -9.96 -2.70 2.70
C ARG A 83 -11.02 -1.79 3.32
N SER A 84 -11.74 -1.01 2.51
CA SER A 84 -12.78 -0.10 3.01
C SER A 84 -14.14 -0.75 3.30
N ARG A 85 -14.34 -2.01 2.87
CA ARG A 85 -15.63 -2.74 2.97
C ARG A 85 -15.60 -4.00 3.83
N THR A 86 -14.43 -4.60 4.00
CA THR A 86 -14.33 -5.89 4.68
C THR A 86 -14.64 -5.78 6.18
N LEU A 87 -15.23 -6.84 6.73
CA LEU A 87 -15.32 -7.04 8.18
C LEU A 87 -14.13 -7.83 8.72
N ALA A 88 -13.24 -8.37 7.87
CA ALA A 88 -12.05 -9.10 8.30
C ALA A 88 -11.16 -8.23 9.20
N PHE A 89 -10.51 -8.85 10.19
CA PHE A 89 -9.65 -8.13 11.13
C PHE A 89 -8.37 -7.61 10.47
N GLU A 90 -7.74 -8.41 9.60
CA GLU A 90 -6.64 -7.95 8.75
C GLU A 90 -7.21 -7.48 7.41
N GLU A 91 -7.44 -6.18 7.28
CA GLU A 91 -8.14 -5.58 6.13
C GLU A 91 -7.25 -5.39 4.89
N SER A 92 -5.91 -5.44 5.03
CA SER A 92 -4.97 -5.02 3.97
C SER A 92 -4.40 -6.17 3.13
N GLY A 93 -4.59 -7.42 3.55
CA GLY A 93 -4.03 -8.60 2.87
C GLY A 93 -2.51 -8.73 3.00
N LYS A 94 -1.83 -7.84 3.75
CA LYS A 94 -0.36 -7.81 3.86
C LYS A 94 0.23 -9.02 4.59
N ALA A 95 -0.59 -9.71 5.38
CA ALA A 95 -0.19 -10.91 6.07
C ALA A 95 -0.48 -12.19 5.27
N LEU A 96 -1.14 -12.08 4.10
CA LEU A 96 -1.46 -13.26 3.28
C LEU A 96 -0.20 -13.95 2.74
N SER A 97 0.89 -13.22 2.48
CA SER A 97 2.17 -13.82 2.05
C SER A 97 2.71 -14.86 3.04
N SER A 98 2.47 -14.70 4.34
CA SER A 98 2.92 -15.67 5.35
C SER A 98 2.27 -17.05 5.19
N LEU A 99 1.05 -17.11 4.67
CA LEU A 99 0.37 -18.36 4.37
C LEU A 99 0.97 -19.05 3.14
N MET A 100 1.31 -18.28 2.09
CA MET A 100 1.99 -18.78 0.88
C MET A 100 3.28 -19.52 1.26
N LEU A 101 4.05 -18.93 2.18
CA LEU A 101 5.31 -19.47 2.66
C LEU A 101 5.21 -20.81 3.42
N THR A 102 3.99 -21.27 3.74
CA THR A 102 3.72 -22.59 4.34
C THR A 102 3.58 -23.71 3.31
N LEU A 103 3.46 -23.39 2.01
CA LEU A 103 3.29 -24.38 0.96
C LEU A 103 4.43 -25.42 0.98
N PRO A 104 4.10 -26.73 0.94
CA PRO A 104 5.13 -27.76 0.83
C PRO A 104 5.74 -27.75 -0.57
N VAL A 105 7.07 -27.83 -0.66
CA VAL A 105 7.83 -27.97 -1.89
C VAL A 105 8.83 -29.12 -1.78
N GLU A 106 8.98 -29.89 -2.84
CA GLU A 106 10.01 -30.91 -2.96
C GLU A 106 11.33 -30.30 -3.43
N VAL A 107 12.40 -30.63 -2.72
CA VAL A 107 13.77 -30.23 -3.04
C VAL A 107 14.69 -31.46 -3.00
N PRO A 108 15.86 -31.44 -3.67
CA PRO A 108 16.83 -32.52 -3.54
C PRO A 108 17.20 -32.79 -2.07
N SER A 109 17.49 -34.04 -1.69
CA SER A 109 17.80 -34.40 -0.29
C SER A 109 18.95 -33.57 0.30
N GLY A 110 19.94 -33.24 -0.52
CA GLY A 110 21.09 -32.40 -0.17
C GLY A 110 20.84 -30.89 -0.16
N TYR A 111 19.61 -30.42 -0.47
CA TYR A 111 19.28 -29.00 -0.50
C TYR A 111 19.48 -28.35 0.88
N VAL A 112 20.18 -27.21 0.90
CA VAL A 112 20.42 -26.42 2.11
C VAL A 112 19.39 -25.30 2.16
N GLY A 113 18.56 -25.31 3.21
CA GLY A 113 17.48 -24.32 3.41
C GLY A 113 18.01 -22.90 3.67
N ARG A 114 17.10 -21.92 3.68
CA ARG A 114 17.47 -20.51 3.82
C ARG A 114 18.25 -20.22 5.10
N ARG A 115 17.86 -20.85 6.22
CA ARG A 115 18.49 -20.63 7.53
C ARG A 115 19.94 -21.08 7.59
N ASP A 116 20.29 -22.09 6.82
CA ASP A 116 21.58 -22.78 6.90
C ASP A 116 22.55 -22.36 5.78
N ARG A 117 22.11 -21.54 4.81
CA ARG A 117 22.96 -21.04 3.71
C ARG A 117 23.57 -19.68 4.01
N ASP A 118 24.64 -19.36 3.27
CA ASP A 118 25.14 -17.99 3.20
C ASP A 118 24.04 -17.07 2.64
N GLN A 119 23.78 -15.99 3.38
CA GLN A 119 22.78 -14.99 3.06
C GLN A 119 23.40 -13.73 2.46
N SER A 120 24.72 -13.70 2.27
CA SER A 120 25.43 -12.61 1.61
C SER A 120 25.02 -12.49 0.14
N HIS A 121 25.00 -11.26 -0.35
CA HIS A 121 24.77 -10.97 -1.77
C HIS A 121 26.13 -10.72 -2.44
N PRO A 122 26.45 -11.42 -3.54
CA PRO A 122 27.65 -11.14 -4.32
C PRO A 122 27.66 -9.67 -4.76
N ILE A 123 28.76 -8.97 -4.48
CA ILE A 123 28.95 -7.59 -4.93
C ILE A 123 29.66 -7.62 -6.27
N GLU A 124 29.03 -7.03 -7.28
CA GLU A 124 29.61 -6.84 -8.61
C GLU A 124 30.12 -5.41 -8.77
N THR A 125 31.38 -5.27 -9.16
CA THR A 125 31.95 -3.95 -9.46
C THR A 125 31.53 -3.52 -10.86
N LEU A 126 30.65 -2.54 -10.94
CA LEU A 126 30.26 -1.90 -12.20
C LEU A 126 31.12 -0.66 -12.48
N ALA A 127 31.21 -0.26 -13.74
CA ALA A 127 31.85 0.99 -14.13
C ALA A 127 31.14 2.17 -13.44
N GLN A 128 31.91 3.12 -12.93
CA GLN A 128 31.33 4.31 -12.33
C GLN A 128 30.59 5.12 -13.41
N PRO A 129 29.34 5.55 -13.17
CA PRO A 129 28.63 6.40 -14.09
C PRO A 129 29.38 7.71 -14.30
N SER A 130 29.27 8.27 -15.51
CA SER A 130 29.81 9.59 -15.84
C SER A 130 28.70 10.52 -16.31
N GLY A 131 28.84 11.82 -16.07
CA GLY A 131 27.85 12.83 -16.46
C GLY A 131 26.96 13.29 -15.31
N ARG A 132 25.93 14.07 -15.64
CA ARG A 132 25.01 14.66 -14.68
C ARG A 132 24.09 13.59 -14.10
N SER A 133 24.00 13.53 -12.77
CA SER A 133 22.98 12.75 -12.05
C SER A 133 21.89 13.65 -11.50
N ILE A 134 20.74 13.04 -11.21
CA ILE A 134 19.66 13.61 -10.41
C ILE A 134 19.41 12.68 -9.21
N ARG A 135 19.37 13.25 -8.01
CA ARG A 135 19.21 12.52 -6.73
C ARG A 135 17.85 12.82 -6.10
N LEU A 136 17.04 11.77 -5.90
CA LEU A 136 15.69 11.86 -5.33
C LEU A 136 15.59 11.03 -4.05
N GLY A 137 15.08 11.65 -2.98
CA GLY A 137 14.82 10.99 -1.70
C GLY A 137 13.32 10.77 -1.44
N SER A 138 12.98 9.67 -0.78
CA SER A 138 11.61 9.33 -0.37
C SER A 138 11.38 9.59 1.11
N ALA A 139 10.70 10.69 1.44
CA ALA A 139 10.55 11.17 2.82
C ALA A 139 9.47 10.43 3.61
N THR A 140 8.40 10.00 2.94
CA THR A 140 7.23 9.36 3.56
C THR A 140 6.61 8.35 2.61
N ALA A 141 5.92 7.35 3.17
CA ALA A 141 5.20 6.31 2.44
C ALA A 141 3.67 6.40 2.56
N TRP A 142 3.14 7.15 3.55
CA TRP A 142 1.70 7.36 3.76
C TRP A 142 1.40 8.50 4.76
N SER A 143 0.13 8.87 4.92
CA SER A 143 -0.32 10.03 5.72
C SER A 143 0.12 10.01 7.19
N ARG A 144 0.25 8.83 7.81
CA ARG A 144 0.64 8.68 9.23
C ARG A 144 2.04 8.08 9.39
N ASP A 145 2.87 8.17 8.35
CA ASP A 145 4.25 7.73 8.44
C ASP A 145 5.08 8.60 9.39
N ARG A 146 6.24 8.10 9.82
CA ARG A 146 7.21 8.82 10.65
C ARG A 146 7.70 10.09 9.95
N PHE A 147 7.93 11.15 10.72
CA PHE A 147 8.32 12.47 10.17
C PHE A 147 9.84 12.66 10.13
N SER A 148 10.58 11.98 11.00
CA SER A 148 12.00 12.21 11.24
C SER A 148 12.90 11.88 10.04
N ALA A 149 12.47 10.98 9.15
CA ALA A 149 13.26 10.53 8.02
C ALA A 149 13.59 11.65 7.01
N ALA A 150 12.71 12.65 6.88
CA ALA A 150 12.91 13.78 5.97
C ALA A 150 14.13 14.63 6.37
N ARG A 151 14.36 14.83 7.67
CA ARG A 151 15.50 15.58 8.19
C ARG A 151 16.83 14.92 7.82
N ASP A 152 16.90 13.60 8.02
CA ASP A 152 18.07 12.79 7.68
C ASP A 152 18.41 12.83 6.19
N LEU A 153 17.40 12.81 5.33
CA LEU A 153 17.55 12.96 3.88
C LEU A 153 18.11 14.33 3.50
N VAL A 154 17.59 15.42 4.08
CA VAL A 154 18.08 16.77 3.81
C VAL A 154 19.51 16.97 4.31
N ASP A 155 19.88 16.34 5.42
CA ASP A 155 21.23 16.47 6.01
C ASP A 155 22.28 15.62 5.33
N ARG A 156 21.95 14.38 4.98
CA ARG A 156 22.94 13.36 4.56
C ARG A 156 22.67 12.75 3.19
N GLY A 157 21.58 13.12 2.52
CA GLY A 157 21.15 12.52 1.26
C GLY A 157 21.76 13.13 0.00
N ASP A 158 22.23 14.38 0.08
CA ASP A 158 22.73 15.16 -1.07
C ASP A 158 21.72 15.13 -2.23
N LEU A 159 20.54 15.73 -2.01
CA LEU A 159 19.38 15.56 -2.89
C LEU A 159 19.21 16.75 -3.83
N ASP A 160 18.66 16.50 -5.02
CA ASP A 160 18.04 17.52 -5.85
C ASP A 160 16.54 17.64 -5.52
N TYR A 161 15.90 16.50 -5.22
CA TYR A 161 14.47 16.39 -4.95
C TYR A 161 14.19 15.56 -3.70
N ILE A 162 13.21 16.00 -2.92
CA ILE A 162 12.62 15.20 -1.84
C ILE A 162 11.11 15.04 -2.08
N CYS A 163 10.66 13.78 -2.05
CA CYS A 163 9.29 13.42 -2.37
C CYS A 163 8.53 13.00 -1.11
N PHE A 164 7.31 13.51 -0.94
CA PHE A 164 6.40 13.15 0.14
C PHE A 164 5.16 12.46 -0.41
N GLU A 165 5.05 11.17 -0.12
CA GLU A 165 3.84 10.38 -0.35
C GLU A 165 3.02 10.34 0.95
N SER A 166 1.84 10.94 0.93
CA SER A 166 0.94 11.02 2.09
C SER A 166 -0.49 10.61 1.78
N MET A 167 -0.78 10.14 0.57
CA MET A 167 -2.14 9.83 0.14
C MET A 167 -2.32 8.34 -0.18
N SER A 168 -3.25 7.70 0.51
CA SER A 168 -3.78 6.38 0.14
C SER A 168 -5.28 6.49 -0.13
N GLU A 169 -5.85 5.47 -0.76
CA GLU A 169 -7.29 5.30 -0.97
C GLU A 169 -8.08 5.48 0.35
N VAL A 170 -7.55 4.96 1.46
CA VAL A 170 -8.16 5.07 2.80
C VAL A 170 -8.07 6.49 3.38
N THR A 171 -7.01 7.23 3.07
CA THR A 171 -6.86 8.63 3.50
C THR A 171 -8.00 9.49 2.95
N MET A 172 -8.40 9.23 1.70
CA MET A 172 -9.45 9.99 1.02
C MET A 172 -10.84 9.68 1.58
N SER A 173 -11.16 8.39 1.76
CA SER A 173 -12.39 7.99 2.45
C SER A 173 -12.49 8.61 3.83
N ALA A 174 -11.40 8.61 4.60
CA ALA A 174 -11.38 9.19 5.95
C ALA A 174 -11.57 10.71 5.95
N ALA A 175 -10.91 11.44 5.04
CA ALA A 175 -11.10 12.89 4.90
C ALA A 175 -12.55 13.23 4.52
N GLN A 176 -13.16 12.43 3.65
CA GLN A 176 -14.54 12.65 3.21
C GLN A 176 -15.57 12.30 4.29
N VAL A 177 -15.37 11.21 5.05
CA VAL A 177 -16.19 10.89 6.24
C VAL A 177 -16.09 12.03 7.25
N ALA A 178 -14.87 12.47 7.56
CA ALA A 178 -14.66 13.51 8.55
C ALA A 178 -15.31 14.83 8.13
N LYS A 179 -15.29 15.20 6.83
CA LYS A 179 -16.01 16.35 6.28
C LYS A 179 -17.52 16.24 6.53
N GLN A 180 -18.11 15.06 6.38
CA GLN A 180 -19.54 14.84 6.59
C GLN A 180 -19.95 14.83 8.07
N ASP A 181 -19.10 14.28 8.94
CA ASP A 181 -19.34 14.20 10.39
C ASP A 181 -19.11 15.53 11.13
N THR A 182 -18.52 16.55 10.48
CA THR A 182 -18.49 17.93 11.04
C THR A 182 -19.89 18.47 11.36
N GLY A 183 -20.93 18.00 10.65
CA GLY A 183 -22.33 18.30 10.96
C GLY A 183 -22.87 17.69 12.27
N ARG A 184 -22.10 16.80 12.93
CA ARG A 184 -22.45 16.11 14.18
C ARG A 184 -21.55 16.50 15.37
N GLY A 185 -20.81 17.61 15.27
CA GLY A 185 -19.94 18.11 16.34
C GLY A 185 -18.50 17.56 16.31
N GLY A 186 -18.08 16.95 15.20
CA GLY A 186 -16.69 16.54 14.97
C GLY A 186 -15.77 17.72 14.61
N ALA A 187 -14.48 17.58 14.90
CA ALA A 187 -13.46 18.56 14.47
C ALA A 187 -13.48 18.75 12.95
N ALA A 188 -13.30 19.99 12.48
CA ALA A 188 -13.25 20.31 11.06
C ALA A 188 -12.18 19.46 10.37
N ALA A 189 -12.59 18.58 9.45
CA ALA A 189 -11.67 17.80 8.65
C ALA A 189 -10.88 18.72 7.72
N MET A 190 -9.55 18.68 7.81
CA MET A 190 -8.69 19.38 6.86
C MET A 190 -8.79 18.70 5.48
N ALA A 191 -8.97 19.50 4.43
CA ALA A 191 -9.07 19.01 3.04
C ALA A 191 -7.70 18.64 2.41
N TYR A 192 -6.62 18.78 3.19
CA TYR A 192 -5.23 18.45 2.88
C TYR A 192 -4.57 17.84 4.12
N ASP A 193 -3.33 17.34 3.99
CA ASP A 193 -2.63 16.64 5.06
C ASP A 193 -2.56 17.47 6.36
N PRO A 194 -3.14 17.01 7.49
CA PRO A 194 -3.11 17.75 8.75
C PRO A 194 -1.68 17.92 9.30
N TYR A 195 -0.73 17.07 8.88
CA TYR A 195 0.68 17.14 9.28
C TYR A 195 1.55 17.92 8.29
N LEU A 196 0.95 18.61 7.31
CA LEU A 196 1.67 19.34 6.26
C LEU A 196 2.75 20.27 6.83
N VAL A 197 2.41 21.07 7.83
CA VAL A 197 3.34 22.03 8.47
C VAL A 197 4.35 21.31 9.37
N ASP A 198 3.93 20.30 10.12
CA ASP A 198 4.82 19.55 11.01
C ASP A 198 5.91 18.79 10.23
N ARG A 199 5.59 18.33 9.01
CA ARG A 199 6.52 17.63 8.12
C ARG A 199 7.47 18.60 7.42
N LEU A 200 6.96 19.71 6.89
CA LEU A 200 7.77 20.61 6.05
C LEU A 200 8.48 21.70 6.85
N GLY A 201 7.90 22.20 7.94
CA GLY A 201 8.46 23.26 8.78
C GLY A 201 9.91 23.03 9.20
N PRO A 202 10.27 21.85 9.72
CA PRO A 202 11.64 21.55 10.17
C PRO A 202 12.71 21.51 9.06
N ILE A 203 12.31 21.45 7.78
CA ILE A 203 13.25 21.27 6.66
C ILE A 203 13.15 22.34 5.58
N LEU A 204 12.06 23.12 5.53
CA LEU A 204 11.74 24.00 4.39
C LEU A 204 12.84 25.02 4.09
N LYS A 205 13.41 25.61 5.15
CA LYS A 205 14.51 26.58 5.04
C LYS A 205 15.77 25.93 4.45
N ASP A 206 16.19 24.81 5.03
CA ASP A 206 17.40 24.11 4.60
C ASP A 206 17.26 23.55 3.18
N CYS A 207 16.06 23.08 2.81
CA CYS A 207 15.78 22.70 1.42
C CYS A 207 15.99 23.89 0.48
N LYS A 208 15.46 25.08 0.82
CA LYS A 208 15.64 26.28 -0.03
C LYS A 208 17.10 26.71 -0.12
N GLU A 209 17.84 26.68 0.99
CA GLU A 209 19.27 27.04 1.03
C GLU A 209 20.15 26.06 0.24
N LYS A 210 19.84 24.77 0.28
CA LYS A 210 20.53 23.72 -0.47
C LYS A 210 20.05 23.55 -1.91
N GLY A 211 18.97 24.23 -2.30
CA GLY A 211 18.35 24.08 -3.63
C GLY A 211 17.55 22.80 -3.83
N ILE A 212 17.18 22.10 -2.75
CA ILE A 212 16.37 20.88 -2.77
C ILE A 212 14.91 21.25 -3.04
N ARG A 213 14.33 20.70 -4.12
CA ARG A 213 12.92 20.90 -4.45
C ARG A 213 12.02 19.85 -3.81
N ILE A 214 10.80 20.22 -3.47
CA ILE A 214 9.86 19.36 -2.75
C ILE A 214 8.69 19.00 -3.67
N ILE A 215 8.44 17.70 -3.86
CA ILE A 215 7.28 17.19 -4.61
C ILE A 215 6.39 16.41 -3.64
N SER A 216 5.09 16.69 -3.60
CA SER A 216 4.22 16.10 -2.59
C SER A 216 2.78 15.93 -3.06
N ASN A 217 2.13 14.83 -2.68
CA ASN A 217 0.68 14.64 -2.84
C ASN A 217 -0.13 14.99 -1.57
N GLN A 218 0.46 15.77 -0.66
CA GLN A 218 -0.19 16.26 0.56
C GLN A 218 -1.32 17.27 0.34
N GLY A 219 -1.57 17.69 -0.90
CA GLY A 219 -2.65 18.61 -1.24
C GLY A 219 -4.05 17.98 -1.12
N TRP A 220 -4.16 16.66 -1.22
CA TRP A 220 -5.41 15.90 -1.17
C TRP A 220 -6.53 16.51 -2.03
N LEU A 221 -7.61 16.97 -1.39
CA LEU A 221 -8.79 17.55 -2.05
C LEU A 221 -8.65 19.07 -2.24
N ASP A 222 -7.72 19.72 -1.54
CA ASP A 222 -7.47 21.16 -1.66
C ASP A 222 -5.96 21.50 -1.77
N PRO A 223 -5.31 21.16 -2.91
CA PRO A 223 -3.91 21.51 -3.14
C PRO A 223 -3.63 23.01 -3.07
N VAL A 224 -4.60 23.86 -3.43
CA VAL A 224 -4.46 25.32 -3.38
C VAL A 224 -4.45 25.80 -1.92
N GLY A 225 -5.32 25.28 -1.07
CA GLY A 225 -5.31 25.54 0.36
C GLY A 225 -4.02 25.08 1.03
N ALA A 226 -3.52 23.90 0.64
CA ALA A 226 -2.22 23.40 1.08
C ALA A 226 -1.07 24.36 0.66
N ALA A 227 -1.11 24.85 -0.58
CA ALA A 227 -0.08 25.77 -1.10
C ALA A 227 -0.10 27.11 -0.36
N ARG A 228 -1.28 27.68 -0.08
CA ARG A 228 -1.43 28.88 0.76
C ARG A 228 -0.88 28.64 2.17
N ARG A 229 -1.10 27.44 2.75
CA ARG A 229 -0.59 27.11 4.07
C ARG A 229 0.94 27.05 4.10
N ILE A 230 1.57 26.48 3.08
CA ILE A 230 3.03 26.48 2.93
C ILE A 230 3.57 27.88 2.66
N LYS A 231 2.88 28.71 1.88
CA LYS A 231 3.27 30.10 1.68
C LYS A 231 3.31 30.88 2.99
N ALA A 232 2.26 30.75 3.80
CA ALA A 232 2.22 31.37 5.14
C ALA A 232 3.33 30.85 6.07
N LEU A 233 3.67 29.56 6.00
CA LEU A 233 4.80 28.99 6.72
C LEU A 233 6.13 29.60 6.22
N ALA A 234 6.32 29.70 4.91
CA ALA A 234 7.51 30.27 4.31
C ALA A 234 7.73 31.73 4.74
N ASP A 235 6.67 32.54 4.76
CA ASP A 235 6.72 33.93 5.25
C ASP A 235 7.16 33.98 6.72
N SER A 236 6.63 33.09 7.57
CA SER A 236 7.02 33.01 8.99
C SER A 236 8.48 32.57 9.20
N LEU A 237 9.07 31.89 8.22
CA LEU A 237 10.47 31.43 8.23
C LEU A 237 11.42 32.41 7.51
N GLY A 238 10.92 33.54 7.00
CA GLY A 238 11.73 34.52 6.27
C GLY A 238 12.08 34.11 4.85
N LEU A 239 11.21 33.33 4.18
CA LEU A 239 11.39 32.82 2.81
C LEU A 239 10.33 33.37 1.82
N PRO A 240 10.16 34.71 1.69
CA PRO A 240 9.08 35.30 0.88
C PRO A 240 9.18 34.96 -0.62
N GLY A 241 10.40 34.65 -1.10
CA GLY A 241 10.66 34.26 -2.49
C GLY A 241 10.43 32.77 -2.80
N LEU A 242 9.96 31.97 -1.82
CA LEU A 242 9.62 30.57 -2.06
C LEU A 242 8.40 30.49 -3.01
N LYS A 243 8.57 29.81 -4.14
CA LYS A 243 7.50 29.58 -5.12
C LYS A 243 6.81 28.25 -4.84
N VAL A 244 5.50 28.30 -4.60
CA VAL A 244 4.71 27.10 -4.28
C VAL A 244 3.67 26.87 -5.36
N ALA A 245 3.72 25.70 -5.99
CA ALA A 245 2.76 25.29 -7.01
C ALA A 245 1.67 24.38 -6.41
N ALA A 246 0.44 24.58 -6.86
CA ALA A 246 -0.66 23.65 -6.65
C ALA A 246 -1.05 22.99 -7.98
N VAL A 247 -1.17 21.67 -8.00
CA VAL A 247 -1.66 20.89 -9.15
C VAL A 247 -3.04 20.32 -8.83
N THR A 248 -4.04 20.70 -9.61
CA THR A 248 -5.45 20.33 -9.46
C THR A 248 -6.02 19.68 -10.73
N GLY A 249 -7.28 19.24 -10.71
CA GLY A 249 -7.97 18.68 -11.88
C GLY A 249 -8.41 17.21 -11.76
N ALA A 250 -8.16 16.57 -10.62
CA ALA A 250 -8.51 15.16 -10.39
C ALA A 250 -9.96 14.92 -9.96
N ASP A 251 -10.65 15.94 -9.41
CA ASP A 251 -11.98 15.79 -8.80
C ASP A 251 -13.08 15.73 -9.88
N LEU A 252 -13.83 14.64 -9.89
CA LEU A 252 -14.97 14.39 -10.76
C LEU A 252 -16.27 14.17 -9.99
N THR A 253 -16.28 14.41 -8.67
CA THR A 253 -17.37 14.04 -7.76
C THR A 253 -18.74 14.48 -8.29
N ASP A 254 -18.84 15.71 -8.79
CA ASP A 254 -20.10 16.31 -9.23
C ASP A 254 -20.60 15.85 -10.62
N ARG A 255 -19.77 15.14 -11.39
CA ARG A 255 -20.10 14.75 -12.78
C ARG A 255 -19.90 13.28 -13.11
N ILE A 256 -19.21 12.51 -12.27
CA ILE A 256 -18.83 11.11 -12.57
C ILE A 256 -20.04 10.22 -12.88
N ALA A 257 -21.18 10.47 -12.23
CA ALA A 257 -22.41 9.71 -12.41
C ALA A 257 -22.98 9.85 -13.83
N ASP A 258 -22.82 11.02 -14.44
CA ASP A 258 -23.40 11.37 -15.74
C ASP A 258 -22.49 11.00 -16.93
N MET A 259 -21.28 10.48 -16.66
CA MET A 259 -20.29 10.16 -17.69
C MET A 259 -20.53 8.81 -18.40
N GLY A 260 -21.60 8.09 -18.06
CA GLY A 260 -21.94 6.80 -18.70
C GLY A 260 -20.94 5.67 -18.41
N LEU A 261 -20.19 5.78 -17.31
CA LEU A 261 -19.12 4.85 -16.94
C LEU A 261 -19.67 3.62 -16.19
N LYS A 262 -18.82 2.60 -16.05
CA LYS A 262 -19.10 1.39 -15.27
C LYS A 262 -18.01 1.16 -14.23
N PHE A 263 -18.41 0.62 -13.08
CA PHE A 263 -17.45 0.13 -12.09
C PHE A 263 -16.71 -1.10 -12.62
N LEU A 264 -15.39 -1.12 -12.44
CA LEU A 264 -14.53 -2.23 -12.85
C LEU A 264 -14.84 -3.50 -12.06
N GLU A 265 -15.14 -3.36 -10.77
CA GLU A 265 -15.33 -4.49 -9.85
C GLU A 265 -16.66 -5.20 -10.03
N THR A 266 -17.69 -4.52 -10.57
CA THR A 266 -19.05 -5.08 -10.65
C THR A 266 -19.68 -5.03 -12.05
N GLY A 267 -19.09 -4.26 -12.97
CA GLY A 267 -19.67 -3.99 -14.29
C GLY A 267 -20.95 -3.14 -14.28
N LYS A 268 -21.44 -2.71 -13.09
CA LYS A 268 -22.64 -1.88 -12.95
C LYS A 268 -22.37 -0.44 -13.37
N PRO A 269 -23.37 0.28 -13.91
CA PRO A 269 -23.28 1.71 -14.16
C PRO A 269 -22.88 2.49 -12.92
N VAL A 270 -22.00 3.49 -13.07
CA VAL A 270 -21.65 4.40 -11.97
C VAL A 270 -22.87 5.23 -11.52
N ALA A 271 -23.75 5.57 -12.46
CA ALA A 271 -25.00 6.29 -12.20
C ALA A 271 -25.90 5.60 -11.15
N ASP A 272 -25.85 4.27 -11.04
CA ASP A 272 -26.66 3.52 -10.07
C ASP A 272 -26.32 3.87 -8.62
N ALA A 273 -25.10 4.35 -8.35
CA ALA A 273 -24.70 4.80 -7.02
C ALA A 273 -25.34 6.15 -6.65
N GLY A 274 -25.69 6.99 -7.63
CA GLY A 274 -26.42 8.25 -7.45
C GLY A 274 -25.94 9.10 -6.26
N ALA A 275 -26.88 9.46 -5.38
CA ALA A 275 -26.62 10.29 -4.19
C ALA A 275 -25.74 9.63 -3.11
N SER A 276 -25.40 8.34 -3.26
CA SER A 276 -24.45 7.65 -2.37
C SER A 276 -23.00 7.94 -2.75
N ILE A 277 -22.72 8.48 -3.95
CA ILE A 277 -21.39 8.93 -4.32
C ILE A 277 -21.00 10.09 -3.42
N VAL A 278 -19.90 9.93 -2.69
CA VAL A 278 -19.36 10.96 -1.80
C VAL A 278 -18.11 11.60 -2.36
N SER A 279 -17.37 10.91 -3.21
CA SER A 279 -16.15 11.44 -3.84
C SER A 279 -15.84 10.69 -5.13
N ALA A 280 -15.17 11.33 -6.08
CA ALA A 280 -14.61 10.66 -7.23
C ALA A 280 -13.34 11.36 -7.70
N GLU A 281 -12.21 10.64 -7.70
CA GLU A 281 -10.90 11.24 -7.97
C GLU A 281 -10.07 10.40 -8.94
N VAL A 282 -9.49 11.10 -9.92
CA VAL A 282 -8.68 10.51 -10.98
C VAL A 282 -7.22 10.41 -10.54
N TYR A 283 -6.57 9.31 -10.88
CA TYR A 283 -5.12 9.17 -10.78
C TYR A 283 -4.47 9.94 -11.94
N LEU A 284 -4.02 11.17 -11.66
CA LEU A 284 -3.31 11.98 -12.63
C LEU A 284 -1.89 11.47 -12.88
N GLY A 285 -1.34 11.82 -14.05
CA GLY A 285 0.05 11.59 -14.40
C GLY A 285 0.99 12.71 -13.93
N CYS A 286 2.22 12.70 -14.43
CA CYS A 286 3.28 13.62 -14.04
C CYS A 286 3.24 15.00 -14.73
N GLU A 287 2.35 15.20 -15.70
CA GLU A 287 2.28 16.42 -16.53
C GLU A 287 2.21 17.71 -15.70
N GLY A 288 1.32 17.76 -14.69
CA GLY A 288 1.20 18.93 -13.82
C GLY A 288 2.45 19.20 -12.97
N ILE A 289 3.17 18.15 -12.56
CA ILE A 289 4.44 18.29 -11.82
C ILE A 289 5.52 18.87 -12.74
N VAL A 290 5.64 18.35 -13.97
CA VAL A 290 6.60 18.86 -14.96
C VAL A 290 6.33 20.33 -15.27
N GLN A 291 5.06 20.70 -15.46
CA GLN A 291 4.69 22.09 -15.74
C GLN A 291 5.00 23.01 -14.54
N ALA A 292 4.66 22.60 -13.31
CA ALA A 292 5.00 23.36 -12.11
C ALA A 292 6.50 23.61 -11.97
N LEU A 293 7.33 22.60 -12.29
CA LEU A 293 8.79 22.74 -12.26
C LEU A 293 9.31 23.67 -13.37
N ARG A 294 8.73 23.63 -14.57
CA ARG A 294 9.04 24.59 -15.66
C ARG A 294 8.72 26.04 -15.27
N ASP A 295 7.64 26.23 -14.51
CA ASP A 295 7.25 27.54 -13.98
C ASP A 295 8.13 27.98 -12.77
N GLY A 296 9.09 27.14 -12.39
CA GLY A 296 10.13 27.44 -11.42
C GLY A 296 9.72 27.21 -9.97
N ALA A 297 8.77 26.31 -9.72
CA ALA A 297 8.33 25.98 -8.37
C ALA A 297 9.47 25.36 -7.52
N ASP A 298 9.57 25.79 -6.26
CA ASP A 298 10.43 25.17 -5.25
C ASP A 298 9.69 24.03 -4.53
N VAL A 299 8.37 24.18 -4.38
CA VAL A 299 7.48 23.19 -3.76
C VAL A 299 6.30 22.94 -4.70
N VAL A 300 6.01 21.67 -4.99
CA VAL A 300 4.85 21.25 -5.79
C VAL A 300 3.93 20.41 -4.91
N LEU A 301 2.71 20.91 -4.68
CA LEU A 301 1.66 20.21 -3.96
C LEU A 301 0.59 19.75 -4.95
N THR A 302 0.37 18.44 -4.99
CA THR A 302 -0.54 17.80 -5.92
C THR A 302 -1.78 17.26 -5.21
N THR A 303 -2.86 17.12 -5.97
CA THR A 303 -3.99 16.24 -5.64
C THR A 303 -3.61 14.77 -5.86
N ARG A 304 -4.56 13.87 -6.14
CA ARG A 304 -4.26 12.49 -6.50
C ARG A 304 -3.49 12.44 -7.82
N VAL A 305 -2.23 12.05 -7.72
CA VAL A 305 -1.40 11.56 -8.83
C VAL A 305 -1.11 10.07 -8.57
N ALA A 306 -0.71 9.31 -9.59
CA ALA A 306 -0.07 8.02 -9.31
C ALA A 306 1.21 8.24 -8.49
N ASP A 307 1.46 7.38 -7.50
CA ASP A 307 2.48 7.65 -6.48
C ASP A 307 3.90 7.68 -7.09
N ALA A 308 4.20 6.74 -7.98
CA ALA A 308 5.38 6.78 -8.85
C ALA A 308 5.55 8.08 -9.67
N CYS A 309 4.47 8.80 -10.00
CA CYS A 309 4.55 10.05 -10.75
C CYS A 309 5.19 11.20 -9.95
N LEU A 310 5.26 11.09 -8.61
CA LEU A 310 6.00 12.03 -7.76
C LEU A 310 7.50 12.02 -8.08
N TYR A 311 8.03 10.90 -8.55
CA TYR A 311 9.43 10.72 -8.96
C TYR A 311 9.62 10.83 -10.47
N LEU A 312 8.67 10.31 -11.28
CA LEU A 312 8.72 10.47 -12.74
C LEU A 312 8.69 11.94 -13.15
N GLY A 313 7.87 12.78 -12.50
CA GLY A 313 7.76 14.20 -12.81
C GLY A 313 9.10 14.97 -12.78
N PRO A 314 9.83 14.99 -11.66
CA PRO A 314 11.14 15.64 -11.61
C PRO A 314 12.16 15.02 -12.58
N LEU A 315 12.16 13.70 -12.78
CA LEU A 315 13.04 13.06 -13.77
C LEU A 315 12.73 13.49 -15.21
N ALA A 316 11.45 13.51 -15.58
CA ALA A 316 11.01 13.95 -16.90
C ALA A 316 11.33 15.43 -17.14
N PHE A 317 11.25 16.27 -16.11
CA PHE A 317 11.66 17.66 -16.16
C PHE A 317 13.18 17.80 -16.36
N GLU A 318 14.00 17.21 -15.50
CA GLU A 318 15.45 17.41 -15.49
C GLU A 318 16.15 16.87 -16.73
N PHE A 319 15.71 15.71 -17.23
CA PHE A 319 16.26 15.11 -18.44
C PHE A 319 15.52 15.53 -19.72
N GLY A 320 14.52 16.43 -19.61
CA GLY A 320 13.75 16.92 -20.76
C GLY A 320 13.03 15.82 -21.53
N TRP A 321 12.55 14.76 -20.85
CA TRP A 321 11.90 13.64 -21.51
C TRP A 321 10.56 14.04 -22.11
N PRO A 322 10.31 13.78 -23.41
CA PRO A 322 8.99 13.99 -23.99
C PRO A 322 7.98 13.05 -23.32
N LEU A 323 6.84 13.57 -22.85
CA LEU A 323 5.80 12.78 -22.18
C LEU A 323 5.15 11.72 -23.10
N GLY A 324 5.32 11.86 -24.43
CA GLY A 324 4.88 10.86 -25.41
C GLY A 324 5.87 9.70 -25.61
N ASN A 325 7.09 9.78 -25.05
CA ASN A 325 8.09 8.72 -25.18
C ASN A 325 7.87 7.66 -24.08
N HIS A 326 7.20 6.57 -24.44
CA HIS A 326 6.84 5.52 -23.48
C HIS A 326 8.04 4.81 -22.84
N GLU A 327 9.19 4.69 -23.52
CA GLU A 327 10.38 4.06 -22.93
C GLU A 327 10.94 4.93 -21.79
N LYS A 328 10.99 6.25 -21.99
CA LYS A 328 11.42 7.19 -20.96
C LYS A 328 10.41 7.28 -19.82
N MET A 329 9.10 7.27 -20.12
CA MET A 329 8.07 7.23 -19.08
C MET A 329 8.15 5.93 -18.27
N ALA A 330 8.35 4.78 -18.92
CA ALA A 330 8.53 3.50 -18.25
C ALA A 330 9.77 3.49 -17.35
N ARG A 331 10.90 4.06 -17.81
CA ARG A 331 12.10 4.24 -16.97
C ARG A 331 11.79 5.01 -15.69
N GLY A 332 11.13 6.16 -15.79
CA GLY A 332 10.76 6.94 -14.61
C GLY A 332 9.68 6.27 -13.76
N MET A 333 8.75 5.53 -14.36
CA MET A 333 7.74 4.75 -13.64
C MET A 333 8.36 3.60 -12.82
N VAL A 334 9.35 2.88 -13.36
CA VAL A 334 10.07 1.84 -12.62
C VAL A 334 10.80 2.45 -11.41
N ILE A 335 11.50 3.57 -11.61
CA ILE A 335 12.19 4.28 -10.52
C ILE A 335 11.17 4.75 -9.48
N GLY A 336 10.08 5.38 -9.92
CA GLY A 336 9.03 5.86 -9.03
C GLY A 336 8.35 4.74 -8.23
N HIS A 337 8.05 3.61 -8.87
CA HIS A 337 7.44 2.45 -8.20
C HIS A 337 8.39 1.77 -7.20
N LEU A 338 9.71 1.84 -7.43
CA LEU A 338 10.69 1.39 -6.45
C LEU A 338 10.83 2.37 -5.26
N MET A 339 10.64 3.67 -5.50
CA MET A 339 10.85 4.73 -4.51
C MET A 339 9.60 5.10 -3.69
N GLU A 340 8.41 4.82 -4.22
CA GLU A 340 7.16 4.90 -3.46
C GLU A 340 7.17 3.90 -2.30
N CYS A 341 6.29 4.09 -1.32
CA CYS A 341 6.29 3.33 -0.07
C CYS A 341 7.61 3.38 0.75
N SER A 342 8.55 4.27 0.37
CA SER A 342 9.78 4.65 1.08
C SER A 342 10.56 3.47 1.68
N ALA A 343 10.42 3.25 2.98
CA ALA A 343 11.24 2.30 3.74
C ALA A 343 11.03 0.83 3.34
N GLN A 344 10.00 0.48 2.55
CA GLN A 344 9.85 -0.88 2.04
C GLN A 344 11.08 -1.33 1.23
N LEU A 345 11.62 -0.42 0.42
CA LEU A 345 12.81 -0.68 -0.38
C LEU A 345 14.07 -0.95 0.47
N THR A 346 14.12 -0.41 1.69
CA THR A 346 15.28 -0.49 2.61
C THR A 346 15.07 -1.43 3.81
N GLY A 347 14.12 -2.36 3.70
CA GLY A 347 13.91 -3.45 4.67
C GLY A 347 12.68 -3.30 5.56
N GLY A 348 11.92 -2.21 5.43
CA GLY A 348 10.59 -2.10 6.01
C GLY A 348 9.67 -3.18 5.46
N TYR A 349 8.89 -3.83 6.32
CA TYR A 349 8.01 -4.94 5.93
C TYR A 349 8.71 -6.15 5.27
N PHE A 350 10.04 -6.20 5.28
CA PHE A 350 10.85 -7.28 4.73
C PHE A 350 11.29 -8.28 5.80
N ALA A 351 11.57 -7.81 7.01
CA ALA A 351 12.18 -8.59 8.08
C ALA A 351 11.36 -9.83 8.46
N ASP A 352 12.04 -10.98 8.57
CA ASP A 352 11.51 -12.25 9.06
C ASP A 352 12.63 -12.99 9.80
N PRO A 353 12.63 -13.02 11.15
CA PRO A 353 13.76 -13.49 11.94
C PRO A 353 14.30 -14.88 11.54
N GLY A 354 15.59 -14.93 11.22
CA GLY A 354 16.30 -16.13 10.77
C GLY A 354 16.15 -16.46 9.29
N TYR A 355 15.25 -15.80 8.55
CA TYR A 355 15.09 -15.95 7.09
C TYR A 355 15.51 -14.70 6.32
N LYS A 356 15.15 -13.52 6.86
CA LYS A 356 15.37 -12.18 6.33
C LYS A 356 15.73 -11.24 7.48
N ASP A 357 16.98 -11.28 7.94
CA ASP A 357 17.42 -10.44 9.06
C ASP A 357 17.71 -9.01 8.60
N VAL A 358 17.08 -8.03 9.27
CA VAL A 358 17.22 -6.60 8.96
C VAL A 358 17.83 -5.86 10.16
N PRO A 359 19.05 -5.30 10.04
CA PRO A 359 19.69 -4.61 11.15
C PRO A 359 19.07 -3.21 11.38
N GLY A 360 18.97 -2.78 12.64
CA GLY A 360 18.58 -1.40 12.98
C GLY A 360 17.18 -0.97 12.49
N LEU A 361 16.20 -1.89 12.53
CA LEU A 361 14.85 -1.67 12.02
C LEU A 361 14.12 -0.48 12.70
N GLU A 362 14.49 -0.15 13.93
CA GLU A 362 14.00 1.01 14.68
C GLU A 362 14.43 2.36 14.07
N ASN A 363 15.48 2.36 13.23
CA ASN A 363 16.02 3.53 12.55
C ASN A 363 16.26 3.27 11.04
N LEU A 364 15.26 2.67 10.37
CA LEU A 364 15.28 2.43 8.92
C LEU A 364 15.62 3.71 8.14
N GLY A 365 16.62 3.63 7.26
CA GLY A 365 16.96 4.73 6.36
C GLY A 365 16.03 4.82 5.17
N SER A 366 15.59 6.02 4.83
CA SER A 366 14.89 6.27 3.58
C SER A 366 15.76 5.95 2.35
N PRO A 367 15.17 5.46 1.26
CA PRO A 367 15.89 5.24 0.02
C PRO A 367 16.22 6.54 -0.70
N ILE A 368 17.27 6.49 -1.50
CA ILE A 368 17.73 7.53 -2.42
C ILE A 368 17.93 6.88 -3.79
N ALA A 369 17.27 7.42 -4.82
CA ALA A 369 17.54 7.09 -6.21
C ALA A 369 18.48 8.14 -6.80
N GLU A 370 19.56 7.68 -7.41
CA GLU A 370 20.47 8.50 -8.19
C GLU A 370 20.43 8.01 -9.64
N VAL A 371 20.11 8.94 -10.54
CA VAL A 371 19.73 8.62 -11.91
C VAL A 371 20.62 9.40 -12.86
N TRP A 372 21.22 8.69 -13.82
CA TRP A 372 21.89 9.26 -15.00
C TRP A 372 21.07 8.92 -16.25
N ASP A 373 21.54 9.38 -17.41
CA ASP A 373 20.91 9.07 -18.71
C ASP A 373 20.79 7.56 -18.99
N ASP A 374 21.82 6.80 -18.58
CA ASP A 374 21.96 5.36 -18.83
C ASP A 374 21.95 4.53 -17.53
N HIS A 375 22.52 5.03 -16.43
CA HIS A 375 22.60 4.31 -15.16
C HIS A 375 21.51 4.70 -14.15
N ILE A 376 21.15 3.76 -13.27
CA ILE A 376 20.28 3.98 -12.11
C ILE A 376 20.92 3.28 -10.92
N ARG A 377 21.10 4.02 -9.84
CA ARG A 377 21.60 3.51 -8.56
C ARG A 377 20.58 3.80 -7.47
N LEU A 378 20.25 2.77 -6.70
CA LEU A 378 19.51 2.89 -5.45
C LEU A 378 20.49 2.78 -4.29
N SER A 379 20.29 3.62 -3.29
CA SER A 379 21.02 3.61 -2.02
C SER A 379 20.07 3.98 -0.87
N LYS A 380 20.57 4.02 0.35
CA LYS A 380 19.83 4.53 1.52
C LYS A 380 20.65 5.58 2.24
N VAL A 381 20.00 6.39 3.09
CA VAL A 381 20.69 7.42 3.88
C VAL A 381 21.89 6.80 4.64
N PRO A 382 23.13 7.35 4.50
CA PRO A 382 24.30 6.83 5.19
C PRO A 382 24.14 6.83 6.72
N GLY A 383 24.66 5.77 7.37
CA GLY A 383 24.62 5.60 8.82
C GLY A 383 23.26 5.20 9.42
N SER A 384 22.24 5.00 8.59
CA SER A 384 20.92 4.50 9.01
C SER A 384 20.88 2.99 9.18
N GLY A 385 19.83 2.48 9.81
CA GLY A 385 19.47 1.05 9.82
C GLY A 385 18.82 0.60 8.50
N GLY A 386 18.33 -0.63 8.48
CA GLY A 386 17.81 -1.29 7.28
C GLY A 386 18.91 -1.89 6.41
N LEU A 387 18.47 -2.48 5.30
CA LEU A 387 19.34 -3.00 4.24
C LEU A 387 18.73 -2.74 2.88
N LEU A 388 19.58 -2.54 1.87
CA LEU A 388 19.14 -2.42 0.47
C LEU A 388 19.84 -3.48 -0.38
N THR A 389 19.07 -4.42 -0.91
CA THR A 389 19.57 -5.54 -1.71
C THR A 389 18.65 -5.85 -2.88
N PRO A 390 19.07 -6.66 -3.87
CA PRO A 390 18.17 -7.16 -4.90
C PRO A 390 16.90 -7.81 -4.33
N ALA A 391 16.96 -8.46 -3.16
CA ALA A 391 15.78 -9.08 -2.57
C ALA A 391 14.71 -8.05 -2.13
N THR A 392 15.12 -6.94 -1.50
CA THR A 392 14.19 -5.87 -1.13
C THR A 392 13.64 -5.16 -2.36
N CYS A 393 14.47 -4.94 -3.39
CA CYS A 393 14.05 -4.36 -4.66
C CYS A 393 13.02 -5.23 -5.40
N LYS A 394 13.19 -6.55 -5.40
CA LYS A 394 12.25 -7.49 -6.02
C LYS A 394 10.90 -7.56 -5.29
N GLU A 395 10.91 -7.54 -3.95
CA GLU A 395 9.65 -7.47 -3.18
C GLU A 395 8.89 -6.17 -3.46
N GLN A 396 9.60 -5.03 -3.53
CA GLN A 396 9.00 -3.74 -3.86
C GLN A 396 8.50 -3.69 -5.32
N LEU A 397 9.28 -4.20 -6.29
CA LEU A 397 8.91 -4.20 -7.72
C LEU A 397 7.61 -4.97 -8.00
N LEU A 398 7.27 -5.98 -7.19
CA LEU A 398 6.05 -6.78 -7.35
C LEU A 398 4.95 -6.41 -6.35
N TYR A 399 5.18 -5.38 -5.52
CA TYR A 399 4.19 -4.93 -4.53
C TYR A 399 3.00 -4.26 -5.25
N GLU A 400 1.79 -4.75 -4.98
CA GLU A 400 0.55 -4.25 -5.61
C GLU A 400 0.52 -4.30 -7.15
N VAL A 401 1.32 -5.19 -7.74
CA VAL A 401 1.36 -5.40 -9.20
C VAL A 401 0.40 -6.51 -9.60
N GLY A 402 -0.53 -6.19 -10.51
CA GLY A 402 -1.39 -7.16 -11.19
C GLY A 402 -0.62 -8.01 -12.20
N ASP A 403 -0.69 -7.63 -13.49
CA ASP A 403 0.14 -8.22 -14.55
C ASP A 403 1.50 -7.50 -14.63
N PRO A 404 2.62 -8.13 -14.26
CA PRO A 404 3.94 -7.49 -14.30
C PRO A 404 4.40 -7.12 -15.71
N ALA A 405 3.89 -7.77 -16.76
CA ALA A 405 4.22 -7.42 -18.15
C ALA A 405 3.40 -6.21 -18.66
N ARG A 406 2.34 -5.84 -17.94
CA ARG A 406 1.38 -4.79 -18.31
C ARG A 406 0.96 -3.96 -17.11
N TYR A 407 1.92 -3.41 -16.38
CA TYR A 407 1.65 -2.52 -15.26
C TYR A 407 1.05 -1.20 -15.77
N LEU A 408 -0.25 -1.00 -15.51
CA LEU A 408 -1.01 0.14 -16.03
C LEU A 408 -0.78 1.38 -15.16
N ALA A 409 -0.24 2.44 -15.76
CA ALA A 409 -0.08 3.74 -15.12
C ALA A 409 -0.62 4.88 -15.99
N PRO A 410 -0.81 6.09 -15.43
CA PRO A 410 -1.31 7.23 -16.20
C PRO A 410 -0.41 7.64 -17.38
N ASP A 411 0.91 7.53 -17.28
CA ASP A 411 1.83 8.07 -18.30
C ASP A 411 2.39 7.02 -19.26
N CYS A 412 2.29 5.73 -18.94
CA CYS A 412 2.64 4.61 -19.82
C CYS A 412 2.07 3.30 -19.28
N VAL A 413 2.13 2.25 -20.10
CA VAL A 413 2.04 0.87 -19.61
C VAL A 413 3.46 0.33 -19.51
N THR A 414 3.83 -0.22 -18.35
CA THR A 414 5.21 -0.62 -18.04
C THR A 414 5.33 -2.13 -17.97
N ASN A 415 6.35 -2.69 -18.64
CA ASN A 415 6.76 -4.09 -18.50
C ASN A 415 7.83 -4.21 -17.41
N LEU A 416 7.42 -4.57 -16.20
CA LEU A 416 8.30 -4.78 -15.05
C LEU A 416 9.15 -6.06 -15.20
N GLY A 417 8.75 -6.97 -16.09
CA GLY A 417 9.56 -8.15 -16.44
C GLY A 417 10.87 -7.81 -17.16
N ALA A 418 11.02 -6.58 -17.68
CA ALA A 418 12.27 -6.10 -18.26
C ALA A 418 13.29 -5.59 -17.21
N VAL A 419 12.97 -5.63 -15.92
CA VAL A 419 13.81 -5.08 -14.86
C VAL A 419 14.68 -6.17 -14.22
N THR A 420 15.96 -5.86 -13.99
CA THR A 420 16.87 -6.69 -13.18
C THR A 420 17.68 -5.83 -12.21
N PHE A 421 18.29 -6.48 -11.22
CA PHE A 421 19.01 -5.82 -10.12
C PHE A 421 20.37 -6.46 -9.89
N THR A 422 21.37 -5.62 -9.64
CA THR A 422 22.74 -6.04 -9.32
C THR A 422 23.20 -5.34 -8.05
N GLN A 423 23.69 -6.09 -7.06
CA GLN A 423 24.27 -5.49 -5.86
C GLN A 423 25.66 -4.93 -6.20
N THR A 424 25.88 -3.63 -5.99
CA THR A 424 27.14 -2.96 -6.37
C THR A 424 28.00 -2.53 -5.17
N ALA A 425 27.38 -2.37 -4.01
CA ALA A 425 28.05 -2.21 -2.72
C ALA A 425 27.10 -2.63 -1.60
N ARG A 426 27.56 -2.58 -0.34
CA ARG A 426 26.64 -2.72 0.79
C ARG A 426 25.61 -1.60 0.73
N ASP A 427 24.33 -1.97 0.80
CA ASP A 427 23.19 -1.04 0.74
C ASP A 427 23.13 -0.21 -0.55
N GLU A 428 23.65 -0.76 -1.65
CA GLU A 428 23.65 -0.15 -2.96
C GLU A 428 23.29 -1.17 -4.05
N VAL A 429 22.31 -0.83 -4.89
CA VAL A 429 21.79 -1.70 -5.96
C VAL A 429 21.70 -0.91 -7.26
N ALA A 430 22.30 -1.44 -8.32
CA ALA A 430 22.07 -0.97 -9.68
C ALA A 430 20.76 -1.55 -10.23
N VAL A 431 19.96 -0.71 -10.87
CA VAL A 431 18.72 -1.10 -11.54
C VAL A 431 18.95 -1.09 -13.04
N HIS A 432 18.69 -2.22 -13.69
CA HIS A 432 18.78 -2.36 -15.13
C HIS A 432 17.38 -2.49 -15.71
N ILE A 433 17.09 -1.70 -16.74
CA ILE A 433 15.79 -1.71 -17.44
C ILE A 433 16.09 -2.06 -18.89
N GLY A 434 15.62 -3.24 -19.31
CA GLY A 434 15.76 -3.72 -20.68
C GLY A 434 14.97 -2.90 -21.70
N GLN A 435 15.16 -3.20 -22.98
CA GLN A 435 14.37 -2.62 -24.05
C GLN A 435 12.90 -3.07 -23.98
N LEU A 436 12.00 -2.30 -24.59
CA LEU A 436 10.55 -2.58 -24.61
C LEU A 436 9.94 -2.60 -23.21
N ALA A 437 10.51 -1.81 -22.31
CA ALA A 437 9.96 -1.61 -20.97
C ALA A 437 8.71 -0.72 -21.03
N GLY A 438 8.57 0.11 -22.07
CA GLY A 438 7.47 1.03 -22.25
C GLY A 438 6.51 0.63 -23.36
N GLN A 439 5.23 0.80 -23.07
CA GLN A 439 4.14 0.72 -24.03
C GLN A 439 3.31 2.00 -23.99
N LYS A 440 2.55 2.24 -25.06
CA LYS A 440 1.68 3.43 -25.18
C LYS A 440 0.83 3.60 -23.91
N ARG A 441 0.78 4.83 -23.40
CA ARG A 441 -0.11 5.19 -22.30
C ARG A 441 -1.57 4.82 -22.60
N PRO A 442 -2.35 4.42 -21.58
CA PRO A 442 -3.77 4.13 -21.79
C PRO A 442 -4.53 5.40 -22.23
N ASP A 443 -5.54 5.20 -23.07
CA ASP A 443 -6.45 6.27 -23.51
C ASP A 443 -7.43 6.68 -22.38
N THR A 444 -7.46 5.93 -21.27
CA THR A 444 -8.25 6.19 -20.06
C THR A 444 -7.40 6.36 -18.82
N LEU A 445 -7.90 7.06 -17.81
CA LEU A 445 -7.32 7.15 -16.47
C LEU A 445 -8.20 6.41 -15.46
N LYS A 446 -7.59 5.83 -14.42
CA LYS A 446 -8.33 5.22 -13.32
C LYS A 446 -8.90 6.32 -12.43
N ALA A 447 -10.18 6.26 -12.14
CA ALA A 447 -10.81 7.05 -11.08
C ALA A 447 -11.27 6.13 -9.94
N LEU A 448 -11.10 6.60 -8.71
CA LEU A 448 -11.61 5.97 -7.50
C LEU A 448 -12.86 6.72 -7.06
N VAL A 449 -13.94 6.00 -6.82
CA VAL A 449 -15.24 6.54 -6.44
C VAL A 449 -15.59 6.05 -5.04
N GLY A 450 -15.72 6.99 -4.11
CA GLY A 450 -16.20 6.74 -2.76
C GLY A 450 -17.72 6.65 -2.71
N ILE A 451 -18.25 5.57 -2.15
CA ILE A 451 -19.69 5.28 -2.07
C ILE A 451 -20.07 5.05 -0.61
N ARG A 452 -21.09 5.73 -0.12
CA ARG A 452 -21.66 5.48 1.21
C ARG A 452 -22.40 4.15 1.23
N GLU A 453 -21.99 3.24 2.12
CA GLU A 453 -22.51 1.86 2.19
C GLU A 453 -23.05 1.49 3.59
N GLY A 454 -23.34 2.47 4.44
CA GLY A 454 -23.91 2.25 5.77
C GLY A 454 -22.88 2.37 6.88
N TYR A 455 -22.92 1.46 7.84
CA TYR A 455 -22.20 1.52 9.11
C TYR A 455 -21.57 0.18 9.48
N MET A 456 -20.44 0.25 10.17
CA MET A 456 -19.76 -0.91 10.77
C MET A 456 -19.49 -0.67 12.25
N THR A 457 -19.46 -1.75 13.02
CA THR A 457 -19.00 -1.75 14.41
C THR A 457 -18.39 -3.10 14.76
N GLU A 458 -17.58 -3.12 15.81
CA GLU A 458 -16.97 -4.34 16.33
C GLU A 458 -16.87 -4.33 17.86
N GLU A 459 -16.96 -5.52 18.43
CA GLU A 459 -16.80 -5.78 19.86
C GLU A 459 -15.95 -7.02 20.10
N MET A 460 -15.32 -7.08 21.26
CA MET A 460 -14.38 -8.16 21.60
C MET A 460 -14.61 -8.71 23.00
N VAL A 461 -14.52 -10.03 23.10
CA VAL A 461 -14.66 -10.81 24.33
C VAL A 461 -13.41 -11.68 24.50
N ILE A 462 -12.76 -11.59 25.65
CA ILE A 462 -11.41 -12.12 25.89
C ILE A 462 -11.51 -13.39 26.72
N PHE A 463 -10.82 -14.46 26.29
CA PHE A 463 -10.76 -15.73 27.01
C PHE A 463 -9.30 -16.19 27.15
N ALA A 464 -8.97 -16.73 28.32
CA ALA A 464 -7.64 -17.25 28.64
C ALA A 464 -7.73 -18.52 29.50
N GLY A 465 -6.70 -19.36 29.44
CA GLY A 465 -6.60 -20.59 30.22
C GLY A 465 -7.31 -21.78 29.58
N PRO A 466 -7.49 -22.88 30.33
CA PRO A 466 -8.13 -24.09 29.83
C PRO A 466 -9.48 -23.81 29.16
N SER A 467 -9.70 -24.49 28.04
CA SER A 467 -10.93 -24.41 27.26
C SER A 467 -11.32 -22.99 26.80
N SER A 468 -10.34 -22.11 26.59
CA SER A 468 -10.55 -20.73 26.11
C SER A 468 -11.35 -20.70 24.80
N LEU A 469 -10.97 -21.54 23.83
CA LEU A 469 -11.64 -21.65 22.53
C LEU A 469 -13.07 -22.19 22.63
N GLN A 470 -13.31 -23.18 23.48
CA GLN A 470 -14.65 -23.73 23.71
C GLN A 470 -15.56 -22.68 24.37
N ARG A 471 -15.04 -21.88 25.30
CA ARG A 471 -15.80 -20.78 25.91
C ARG A 471 -16.07 -19.63 24.93
N ALA A 472 -15.13 -19.33 24.04
CA ALA A 472 -15.34 -18.39 22.94
C ALA A 472 -16.46 -18.88 22.00
N LYS A 473 -16.42 -20.16 21.58
CA LYS A 473 -17.48 -20.78 20.76
C LYS A 473 -18.84 -20.78 21.48
N MET A 474 -18.88 -21.14 22.76
CA MET A 474 -20.10 -21.07 23.57
C MET A 474 -20.66 -19.64 23.66
N THR A 475 -19.79 -18.64 23.77
CA THR A 475 -20.19 -17.22 23.75
C THR A 475 -20.74 -16.80 22.39
N GLN A 476 -20.15 -17.26 21.28
CA GLN A 476 -20.71 -17.05 19.94
C GLN A 476 -22.12 -17.64 19.82
N ASP A 477 -22.34 -18.87 20.27
CA ASP A 477 -23.66 -19.52 20.24
C ASP A 477 -24.69 -18.76 21.08
N LEU A 478 -24.26 -18.30 22.27
CA LEU A 478 -25.09 -17.47 23.16
C LEU A 478 -25.47 -16.14 22.50
N LEU A 479 -24.49 -15.44 21.91
CA LEU A 479 -24.72 -14.16 21.24
C LEU A 479 -25.61 -14.31 20.01
N SER A 480 -25.44 -15.38 19.23
CA SER A 480 -26.28 -15.66 18.07
C SER A 480 -27.77 -15.73 18.46
N LYS A 481 -28.09 -16.44 19.55
CA LYS A 481 -29.46 -16.52 20.09
C LYS A 481 -29.97 -15.17 20.61
N ARG A 482 -29.11 -14.37 21.23
CA ARG A 482 -29.46 -13.01 21.68
C ARG A 482 -29.78 -12.09 20.51
N PHE A 483 -28.94 -12.11 19.47
CA PHE A 483 -29.15 -11.33 18.25
C PHE A 483 -30.47 -11.69 17.54
N GLU A 484 -30.83 -12.98 17.51
CA GLU A 484 -32.14 -13.42 17.04
C GLU A 484 -33.28 -12.86 17.90
N ALA A 485 -33.17 -12.95 19.23
CA ALA A 485 -34.20 -12.48 20.16
C ALA A 485 -34.46 -10.97 20.07
N VAL A 486 -33.42 -10.17 19.81
CA VAL A 486 -33.55 -8.70 19.60
C VAL A 486 -33.76 -8.31 18.14
N ASN A 487 -33.93 -9.30 17.25
CA ASN A 487 -34.14 -9.12 15.83
C ASN A 487 -33.09 -8.18 15.19
N LEU A 488 -31.81 -8.45 15.46
CA LEU A 488 -30.68 -7.68 14.92
C LEU A 488 -30.68 -7.73 13.38
N LYS A 489 -30.67 -6.56 12.73
CA LYS A 489 -30.63 -6.43 11.28
C LYS A 489 -29.21 -6.13 10.80
N ALA A 490 -28.48 -7.22 10.57
CA ALA A 490 -27.16 -7.23 9.95
C ALA A 490 -27.27 -7.42 8.42
N GLN A 491 -26.49 -6.68 7.65
CA GLN A 491 -26.17 -7.08 6.27
C GLN A 491 -25.12 -8.18 6.27
N GLU A 492 -24.12 -8.01 7.14
CA GLU A 492 -23.05 -8.98 7.35
C GLU A 492 -22.75 -9.04 8.85
N LEU A 493 -22.56 -10.25 9.37
CA LEU A 493 -22.17 -10.51 10.75
C LEU A 493 -21.01 -11.50 10.72
N ARG A 494 -19.93 -11.18 11.41
CA ARG A 494 -18.69 -11.95 11.42
C ARG A 494 -18.26 -12.26 12.85
N PHE A 495 -17.83 -13.50 13.06
CA PHE A 495 -17.17 -13.94 14.28
C PHE A 495 -15.75 -14.38 13.95
N ASP A 496 -14.77 -13.75 14.59
CA ASP A 496 -13.36 -14.13 14.48
C ASP A 496 -12.83 -14.58 15.84
N TYR A 497 -11.89 -15.51 15.81
CA TYR A 497 -11.13 -15.97 16.95
C TYR A 497 -9.70 -15.44 16.81
N LEU A 498 -9.43 -14.24 17.34
CA LEU A 498 -8.10 -13.64 17.26
C LEU A 498 -7.11 -14.48 18.08
N GLY A 499 -5.96 -14.79 17.47
CA GLY A 499 -5.03 -15.83 17.95
C GLY A 499 -5.21 -17.18 17.23
N LEU A 500 -6.28 -17.35 16.45
CA LEU A 500 -6.54 -18.52 15.61
C LEU A 500 -6.74 -18.12 14.15
N ASN A 501 -7.83 -17.43 13.81
CA ASN A 501 -8.24 -17.20 12.42
C ASN A 501 -8.45 -15.73 12.02
N GLY A 502 -8.04 -14.75 12.85
CA GLY A 502 -8.26 -13.33 12.54
C GLY A 502 -7.57 -12.83 11.26
N VAL A 503 -6.52 -13.52 10.79
CA VAL A 503 -5.72 -13.08 9.63
C VAL A 503 -6.03 -13.90 8.38
N HIS A 504 -5.79 -15.21 8.41
CA HIS A 504 -6.03 -16.10 7.27
C HIS A 504 -7.46 -16.65 7.20
N ARG A 505 -8.32 -16.32 8.17
CA ARG A 505 -9.75 -16.66 8.18
C ARG A 505 -9.98 -18.16 7.98
N GLU A 506 -10.85 -18.55 7.05
CA GLU A 506 -11.15 -19.94 6.73
C GLU A 506 -9.95 -20.66 6.07
N ALA A 507 -8.90 -19.94 5.69
CA ALA A 507 -7.66 -20.51 5.17
C ALA A 507 -6.60 -20.76 6.27
N THR A 508 -6.87 -20.37 7.52
CA THR A 508 -5.98 -20.70 8.64
C THR A 508 -5.85 -22.22 8.77
N PRO A 509 -4.61 -22.78 8.77
CA PRO A 509 -4.39 -24.18 9.08
C PRO A 509 -4.93 -24.55 10.47
N PRO A 510 -5.48 -25.76 10.66
CA PRO A 510 -5.95 -26.19 11.97
C PRO A 510 -4.80 -26.17 12.98
N PRO A 511 -5.04 -25.70 14.21
CA PRO A 511 -3.98 -25.61 15.20
C PRO A 511 -3.64 -27.01 15.72
N GLY A 512 -2.36 -27.26 16.01
CA GLY A 512 -1.95 -28.54 16.62
C GLY A 512 -2.47 -28.74 18.04
N GLN A 513 -2.76 -27.64 18.75
CA GLN A 513 -3.34 -27.61 20.09
C GLN A 513 -4.21 -26.36 20.26
N ASP A 514 -5.18 -26.40 21.16
CA ASP A 514 -6.00 -25.22 21.46
C ASP A 514 -5.12 -24.06 21.98
N PRO A 515 -5.39 -22.81 21.56
CA PRO A 515 -4.63 -21.66 22.02
C PRO A 515 -4.90 -21.40 23.50
N TYR A 516 -3.88 -20.99 24.26
CA TYR A 516 -4.04 -20.63 25.67
C TYR A 516 -4.96 -19.41 25.84
N GLU A 517 -4.87 -18.47 24.91
CA GLU A 517 -5.66 -17.24 24.86
C GLU A 517 -6.32 -17.10 23.50
N VAL A 518 -7.57 -16.65 23.49
CA VAL A 518 -8.31 -16.33 22.27
C VAL A 518 -9.27 -15.18 22.55
N ILE A 519 -9.39 -14.27 21.58
CA ILE A 519 -10.36 -13.18 21.64
C ILE A 519 -11.46 -13.50 20.63
N LEU A 520 -12.69 -13.62 21.09
CA LEU A 520 -13.85 -13.62 20.21
C LEU A 520 -14.12 -12.18 19.79
N ARG A 521 -13.89 -11.86 18.53
CA ARG A 521 -14.29 -10.61 17.92
C ARG A 521 -15.62 -10.83 17.19
N VAL A 522 -16.56 -9.90 17.38
CA VAL A 522 -17.83 -9.87 16.68
C VAL A 522 -17.93 -8.55 15.92
N ALA A 523 -18.08 -8.63 14.61
CA ALA A 523 -18.15 -7.46 13.74
C ALA A 523 -19.42 -7.49 12.89
N LEU A 524 -19.97 -6.31 12.63
CA LEU A 524 -21.28 -6.14 12.01
C LEU A 524 -21.22 -5.01 10.97
N LYS A 525 -21.83 -5.24 9.80
CA LYS A 525 -22.17 -4.21 8.80
C LYS A 525 -23.69 -4.07 8.70
N THR A 526 -24.19 -2.84 8.65
CA THR A 526 -25.64 -2.54 8.56
C THR A 526 -25.90 -1.18 7.89
N GLN A 527 -27.14 -0.95 7.45
CA GLN A 527 -27.57 0.36 6.91
C GLN A 527 -28.06 1.32 8.00
N ASP A 528 -28.41 0.80 9.18
CA ASP A 528 -28.96 1.59 10.28
C ASP A 528 -27.99 1.62 11.47
N PRO A 529 -27.48 2.80 11.88
CA PRO A 529 -26.55 2.89 13.00
C PRO A 529 -27.17 2.42 14.32
N HIS A 530 -28.50 2.39 14.45
CA HIS A 530 -29.18 1.83 15.63
C HIS A 530 -29.00 0.31 15.74
N GLU A 531 -28.95 -0.41 14.62
CA GLU A 531 -28.69 -1.86 14.61
C GLU A 531 -27.25 -2.14 15.03
N ALA A 532 -26.31 -1.29 14.65
CA ALA A 532 -24.92 -1.38 15.11
C ALA A 532 -24.82 -1.22 16.64
N GLU A 533 -25.63 -0.33 17.22
CA GLU A 533 -25.71 -0.14 18.66
C GLU A 533 -26.31 -1.33 19.42
N LYS A 534 -27.21 -2.11 18.80
CA LYS A 534 -27.74 -3.35 19.40
C LYS A 534 -26.64 -4.38 19.66
N LEU A 535 -25.65 -4.49 18.76
CA LEU A 535 -24.50 -5.39 18.95
C LEU A 535 -23.82 -5.14 20.31
N ARG A 536 -23.50 -3.88 20.59
CA ARG A 536 -22.88 -3.45 21.84
C ARG A 536 -23.77 -3.77 23.04
N LYS A 537 -25.07 -3.50 22.95
CA LYS A 537 -26.04 -3.76 24.03
C LYS A 537 -26.16 -5.23 24.40
N GLU A 538 -25.89 -6.15 23.49
CA GLU A 538 -25.91 -7.60 23.78
C GLU A 538 -24.59 -8.14 24.30
N ILE A 539 -23.47 -7.51 23.96
CA ILE A 539 -22.12 -7.90 24.39
C ILE A 539 -21.76 -7.28 25.74
N ASP A 540 -22.13 -6.02 25.98
CA ASP A 540 -21.81 -5.31 27.22
C ASP A 540 -22.26 -6.05 28.50
N PRO A 541 -23.47 -6.64 28.55
CA PRO A 541 -23.95 -7.39 29.71
C PRO A 541 -23.17 -8.67 30.02
N LEU A 542 -22.37 -9.20 29.09
CA LEU A 542 -21.57 -10.41 29.32
C LEU A 542 -20.58 -10.25 30.49
N ALA A 543 -20.28 -9.02 30.89
CA ALA A 543 -19.51 -8.73 32.10
C ALA A 543 -20.10 -9.34 33.38
N VAL A 544 -21.42 -9.55 33.42
CA VAL A 544 -22.13 -10.15 34.56
C VAL A 544 -22.90 -11.41 34.18
N ASN A 545 -23.31 -11.56 32.92
CA ASN A 545 -24.16 -12.66 32.45
C ASN A 545 -23.53 -13.47 31.30
N GLY A 546 -22.20 -13.40 31.15
CA GLY A 546 -21.44 -14.17 30.17
C GLY A 546 -20.93 -15.52 30.69
N VAL A 547 -20.21 -16.23 29.83
CA VAL A 547 -19.56 -17.50 30.17
C VAL A 547 -18.48 -17.30 31.23
N ALA A 548 -18.17 -18.34 32.02
CA ALA A 548 -17.16 -18.26 33.09
C ALA A 548 -15.80 -17.73 32.59
N GLY A 549 -15.18 -16.83 33.36
CA GLY A 549 -13.87 -16.24 33.05
C GLY A 549 -13.87 -15.37 31.79
N THR A 550 -14.98 -14.68 31.50
CA THR A 550 -15.10 -13.70 30.42
C THR A 550 -14.37 -12.42 30.79
N GLY A 551 -13.30 -12.09 30.06
CA GLY A 551 -12.74 -10.75 30.02
C GLY A 551 -13.48 -9.90 28.99
N LYS A 552 -13.65 -8.61 29.25
CA LYS A 552 -14.25 -7.67 28.30
C LYS A 552 -13.24 -6.63 27.88
N TRP A 553 -13.23 -6.31 26.59
CA TRP A 553 -12.52 -5.13 26.11
C TRP A 553 -13.28 -3.86 26.49
N ALA A 554 -12.91 -3.27 27.63
CA ALA A 554 -13.45 -1.99 28.09
C ALA A 554 -12.68 -0.84 27.43
N THR A 555 -13.29 -0.14 26.48
CA THR A 555 -12.73 1.10 25.95
C THR A 555 -13.14 2.27 26.83
N SER A 556 -12.17 3.05 27.29
CA SER A 556 -12.34 4.25 28.12
C SER A 556 -12.90 5.47 27.35
N ALA A 557 -13.21 5.33 26.06
CA ALA A 557 -13.82 6.38 25.25
C ALA A 557 -15.36 6.34 25.34
N PRO A 558 -16.04 7.43 25.72
CA PRO A 558 -17.50 7.51 25.84
C PRO A 558 -18.25 7.54 24.49
N GLY A 559 -17.62 7.11 23.39
CA GLY A 559 -18.17 7.15 22.03
C GLY A 559 -18.59 5.78 21.51
N SER A 560 -19.65 5.75 20.71
CA SER A 560 -20.04 4.58 19.93
C SER A 560 -18.93 4.24 18.92
N ARG A 561 -18.57 2.95 18.78
CA ARG A 561 -17.59 2.46 17.77
C ARG A 561 -18.20 2.33 16.36
N VAL A 562 -19.44 2.79 16.21
CA VAL A 562 -20.15 2.80 14.94
C VAL A 562 -19.47 3.80 14.01
N ARG A 563 -18.85 3.29 12.95
CA ARG A 563 -18.22 4.08 11.91
C ARG A 563 -19.02 4.02 10.62
N SER A 564 -19.10 5.13 9.90
CA SER A 564 -19.62 5.14 8.52
C SER A 564 -18.70 4.33 7.60
N VAL A 565 -19.29 3.65 6.63
CA VAL A 565 -18.57 2.88 5.61
C VAL A 565 -18.60 3.66 4.30
N ILE A 566 -17.42 4.03 3.82
CA ILE A 566 -17.24 4.52 2.46
C ILE A 566 -16.52 3.44 1.67
N GLY A 567 -17.28 2.65 0.90
CA GLY A 567 -16.73 1.69 -0.03
C GLY A 567 -16.02 2.41 -1.18
N LEU A 568 -14.95 1.81 -1.68
CA LEU A 568 -14.16 2.38 -2.79
C LEU A 568 -14.28 1.49 -4.01
N SER A 569 -14.81 2.03 -5.10
CA SER A 569 -14.91 1.32 -6.39
C SER A 569 -14.15 2.09 -7.46
N SER A 570 -13.70 1.42 -8.51
CA SER A 570 -12.90 2.02 -9.55
C SER A 570 -13.68 2.12 -10.87
N CYS A 571 -13.41 3.14 -11.66
CA CYS A 571 -13.85 3.19 -13.06
C CYS A 571 -12.73 3.74 -13.95
N LEU A 572 -12.88 3.59 -15.27
CA LEU A 572 -11.95 4.14 -16.26
C LEU A 572 -12.60 5.34 -16.92
N VAL A 573 -11.95 6.50 -16.85
CA VAL A 573 -12.41 7.76 -17.40
C VAL A 573 -11.61 8.10 -18.65
N PRO A 574 -12.22 8.52 -19.78
CA PRO A 574 -11.49 9.00 -20.94
C PRO A 574 -10.54 10.16 -20.57
N ARG A 575 -9.28 10.07 -21.00
CA ARG A 575 -8.25 11.05 -20.63
C ARG A 575 -8.57 12.47 -21.11
N ASP A 576 -9.13 12.58 -22.30
CA ASP A 576 -9.52 13.86 -22.93
C ASP A 576 -10.59 14.63 -22.14
N CYS A 577 -11.29 13.97 -21.22
CA CYS A 577 -12.25 14.59 -20.32
C CYS A 577 -11.60 15.23 -19.08
N ILE A 578 -10.29 15.05 -18.87
CA ILE A 578 -9.55 15.48 -17.68
C ILE A 578 -8.59 16.61 -18.04
N GLU A 579 -8.71 17.74 -17.35
CA GLU A 579 -7.84 18.89 -17.51
C GLU A 579 -7.03 19.10 -16.22
N THR A 580 -5.71 19.04 -16.32
CA THR A 580 -4.82 19.34 -15.19
C THR A 580 -4.51 20.82 -15.16
N GLN A 581 -4.63 21.46 -14.00
CA GLN A 581 -4.34 22.88 -13.82
C GLN A 581 -3.18 23.09 -12.85
N VAL A 582 -2.34 24.07 -13.15
CA VAL A 582 -1.19 24.46 -12.30
C VAL A 582 -1.34 25.91 -11.90
N SER A 583 -1.26 26.18 -10.60
CA SER A 583 -1.28 27.54 -10.03
C SER A 583 -0.01 27.79 -9.22
N ILE A 584 0.70 28.87 -9.50
CA ILE A 584 1.88 29.31 -8.74
C ILE A 584 1.49 30.41 -7.75
N LEU A 585 1.92 30.26 -6.50
CA LEU A 585 1.69 31.19 -5.38
C LEU A 585 2.99 31.78 -4.83
#